data_AF-A0A6L3XYR0-F1
#
_entry.id   AF-A0A6L3XYR0-F1
#
_cell.length_a   1.000
_cell.length_b   1.000
_cell.length_c   1.000
_cell.angle_alpha   90.00
_cell.angle_beta   90.00
_cell.angle_gamma   90.00
#
_symmetry.space_group_name_H-M   'P 1'
#
loop_
_entity.id
_entity.type
_entity.pdbx_description
1 polymer ?
#
loop_
_entity_poly.entity_id
_entity_poly.type
_entity_poly.pdbx_seq_one_letter_code
_entity_poly.pdbx_strand_id
1 'polypeptide(L)'
;RQGMISFTQQNEQEADRIGIQVLQRSGFDPQAMPSFLEKLLDQARYSSRPPEILLTHPLPESRLSDARNRANQMRPVVVQSSQDFYMAKVRTLGMYNSGRNQLTSDLLDALAKGNVREKNAAQYGQALQAMEASKYDEARKALQPLLAAAPDNPWYLDLATDIDLGQKKATDAINRLKGAKDLRNNPVLQLNLANAYLQGGQPGEAVTILNRYTFNNKDDQNGWELLAQAQGQLGNRDQELAARAEGLALAGRLDQAISLLSSASSQVKLGSLQQARYDARIDQLRGLQQRFKPYEKM
;
A
#
# COMPACT_ATOMS: atom_id res chain seq x y z
N ARG A 1 -9.71 -20.99 20.36
CA ARG A 1 -10.33 -19.66 20.19
C ARG A 1 -9.36 -18.64 20.76
N GLN A 2 -8.59 -17.95 19.91
CA GLN A 2 -7.76 -16.83 20.37
C GLN A 2 -8.70 -15.74 20.90
N GLY A 3 -8.46 -15.26 22.12
CA GLY A 3 -9.27 -14.21 22.71
C GLY A 3 -9.06 -12.92 21.92
N MET A 4 -10.11 -12.42 21.27
CA MET A 4 -10.09 -11.05 20.75
C MET A 4 -9.84 -10.13 21.94
N ILE A 5 -8.79 -9.31 21.86
CA ILE A 5 -8.48 -8.32 22.87
C ILE A 5 -9.58 -7.25 22.76
N SER A 6 -10.47 -7.20 23.76
CA SER A 6 -11.44 -6.11 23.89
C SER A 6 -10.88 -5.06 24.85
N PHE A 7 -11.10 -3.80 24.54
CA PHE A 7 -10.69 -2.69 25.40
C PHE A 7 -11.75 -2.38 26.45
N THR A 8 -11.32 -1.88 27.60
CA THR A 8 -12.25 -1.38 28.62
C THR A 8 -12.89 -0.09 28.15
N GLN A 9 -14.07 0.24 28.70
CA GLN A 9 -14.74 1.50 28.39
C GLN A 9 -13.88 2.73 28.72
N GLN A 10 -13.05 2.65 29.77
CA GLN A 10 -12.12 3.72 30.14
C GLN A 10 -11.05 3.93 29.07
N ASN A 11 -10.49 2.86 28.52
CA ASN A 11 -9.50 2.93 27.44
C ASN A 11 -10.11 3.59 26.18
N GLU A 12 -11.34 3.23 25.82
CA GLU A 12 -12.04 3.81 24.67
C GLU A 12 -12.34 5.31 24.85
N GLN A 13 -12.76 5.71 26.05
CA GLN A 13 -13.02 7.12 26.36
C GLN A 13 -11.73 7.95 26.32
N GLU A 14 -10.62 7.41 26.85
CA GLU A 14 -9.32 8.07 26.78
C GLU A 14 -8.83 8.18 25.34
N ALA A 15 -8.97 7.11 24.55
CA ALA A 15 -8.62 7.09 23.13
C ALA A 15 -9.39 8.13 22.33
N ASP A 16 -10.71 8.25 22.52
CA ASP A 16 -11.52 9.26 21.84
C ASP A 16 -11.11 10.68 22.24
N ARG A 17 -10.89 10.91 23.55
CA ARG A 17 -10.50 12.21 24.10
C ARG A 17 -9.17 12.70 23.54
N ILE A 18 -8.17 11.82 23.44
CA ILE A 18 -6.86 12.15 22.88
C ILE A 18 -6.96 12.23 21.34
N GLY A 19 -7.65 11.28 20.73
CA GLY A 19 -7.81 11.16 19.28
C GLY A 19 -8.45 12.39 18.65
N ILE A 20 -9.51 12.95 19.25
CA ILE A 20 -10.19 14.13 18.69
C ILE A 20 -9.32 15.39 18.75
N GLN A 21 -8.46 15.52 19.77
CA GLN A 21 -7.48 16.61 19.85
C GLN A 21 -6.39 16.47 18.78
N VAL A 22 -5.93 15.23 18.53
CA VAL A 22 -4.98 14.96 17.44
C VAL A 22 -5.63 15.26 16.08
N LEU A 23 -6.86 14.81 15.87
CA LEU A 23 -7.64 15.06 14.64
C LEU A 23 -7.72 16.56 14.33
N GLN A 24 -8.08 17.37 15.33
CA GLN A 24 -8.14 18.82 15.21
C GLN A 24 -6.76 19.45 14.94
N ARG A 25 -5.71 19.06 15.68
CA ARG A 25 -4.35 19.59 15.50
C ARG A 25 -3.76 19.28 14.14
N SER A 26 -4.15 18.15 13.55
CA SER A 26 -3.78 17.77 12.18
C SER A 26 -4.60 18.50 11.11
N GLY A 27 -5.52 19.39 11.50
CA GLY A 27 -6.33 20.18 10.58
C GLY A 27 -7.50 19.40 9.97
N PHE A 28 -8.00 18.34 10.62
CA PHE A 28 -9.23 17.65 10.22
C PHE A 28 -10.43 18.14 11.01
N ASP A 29 -11.63 17.86 10.51
CA ASP A 29 -12.90 18.21 11.16
C ASP A 29 -13.13 17.37 12.43
N PRO A 30 -13.19 17.97 13.63
CA PRO A 30 -13.50 17.26 14.88
C PRO A 30 -14.86 16.56 14.86
N GLN A 31 -15.82 17.05 14.08
CA GLN A 31 -17.16 16.45 13.96
C GLN A 31 -17.13 15.13 13.17
N ALA A 32 -16.08 14.87 12.39
CA ALA A 32 -15.95 13.62 11.64
C ALA A 32 -15.89 12.39 12.55
N MET A 33 -15.34 12.52 13.78
CA MET A 33 -15.28 11.42 14.76
C MET A 33 -16.69 11.00 15.22
N PRO A 34 -17.52 11.86 15.86
CA PRO A 34 -18.87 11.46 16.26
C PRO A 34 -19.75 11.07 15.09
N SER A 35 -19.63 11.70 13.91
CA SER A 35 -20.37 11.29 12.71
C SER A 35 -20.01 9.88 12.24
N PHE A 36 -18.74 9.49 12.34
CA PHE A 36 -18.33 8.12 12.00
C PHE A 36 -18.83 7.09 13.02
N LEU A 37 -18.76 7.41 14.32
CA LEU A 37 -19.29 6.56 15.39
C LEU A 37 -20.81 6.37 15.27
N GLU A 38 -21.55 7.44 14.97
CA GLU A 38 -22.98 7.38 14.70
C GLU A 38 -23.29 6.49 13.50
N LYS A 39 -22.55 6.62 12.40
CA LYS A 39 -22.70 5.75 11.23
C LYS A 39 -22.49 4.26 11.56
N LEU A 40 -21.54 3.94 12.44
CA LEU A 40 -21.33 2.56 12.90
C LEU A 40 -22.50 2.05 13.75
N LEU A 41 -23.05 2.89 14.63
CA LEU A 41 -24.22 2.56 15.44
C LEU A 41 -25.46 2.36 14.59
N ASP A 42 -25.72 3.24 13.62
CA ASP A 42 -26.84 3.10 12.69
C ASP A 42 -26.74 1.80 11.91
N GLN A 43 -25.55 1.48 11.38
CA GLN A 43 -25.33 0.21 10.70
C GLN A 43 -25.54 -1.00 11.62
N ALA A 44 -25.14 -0.91 12.89
CA ALA A 44 -25.36 -1.97 13.87
C ALA A 44 -26.85 -2.15 14.23
N ARG A 45 -27.64 -1.08 14.23
CA ARG A 45 -29.10 -1.14 14.48
C ARG A 45 -29.85 -1.86 13.35
N TYR A 46 -29.43 -1.65 12.10
CA TYR A 46 -30.11 -2.21 10.92
C TYR A 46 -29.49 -3.51 10.39
N SER A 47 -28.45 -4.05 11.03
CA SER A 47 -27.79 -5.27 10.60
C SER A 47 -27.84 -6.35 11.68
N SER A 48 -28.04 -7.61 11.28
CA SER A 48 -28.04 -8.76 12.19
C SER A 48 -26.67 -9.07 12.79
N ARG A 49 -25.58 -8.51 12.22
CA ARG A 49 -24.22 -8.64 12.75
C ARG A 49 -23.62 -7.25 12.92
N PRO A 50 -23.20 -6.86 14.14
CA PRO A 50 -22.55 -5.58 14.34
C PRO A 50 -21.21 -5.55 13.58
N PRO A 51 -20.76 -4.36 13.13
CA PRO A 51 -19.41 -4.21 12.58
C PRO A 51 -18.35 -4.76 13.54
N GLU A 52 -17.37 -5.51 13.03
CA GLU A 52 -16.34 -6.15 13.85
C GLU A 52 -15.54 -5.17 14.70
N ILE A 53 -15.36 -3.92 14.23
CA ILE A 53 -14.74 -2.84 15.01
C ILE A 53 -15.45 -2.60 16.35
N LEU A 54 -16.76 -2.82 16.44
CA LEU A 54 -17.53 -2.66 17.69
C LEU A 54 -17.34 -3.83 18.67
N LEU A 55 -16.79 -4.96 18.21
CA LEU A 55 -16.46 -6.11 19.06
C LEU A 55 -15.17 -5.87 19.85
N THR A 56 -14.19 -5.19 19.24
CA THR A 56 -12.93 -4.82 19.90
C THR A 56 -13.02 -3.45 20.59
N HIS A 57 -13.82 -2.53 20.03
CA HIS A 57 -14.06 -1.17 20.53
C HIS A 57 -15.56 -0.97 20.84
N PRO A 58 -16.04 -1.39 22.03
CA PRO A 58 -17.44 -1.20 22.40
C PRO A 58 -17.87 0.27 22.32
N LEU A 59 -19.07 0.50 21.77
CA LEU A 59 -19.61 1.83 21.52
C LEU A 59 -20.97 2.03 22.21
N PRO A 60 -21.00 2.20 23.54
CA PRO A 60 -22.24 2.55 24.24
C PRO A 60 -22.68 3.98 23.87
N GLU A 61 -23.98 4.29 24.01
CA GLU A 61 -24.51 5.63 23.71
C GLU A 61 -23.82 6.75 24.52
N SER A 62 -23.38 6.44 25.74
CA SER A 62 -22.61 7.37 26.58
C SER A 62 -21.27 7.79 25.94
N ARG A 63 -20.62 6.89 25.18
CA ARG A 63 -19.38 7.19 24.46
C ARG A 63 -19.65 8.10 23.25
N LEU A 64 -20.71 7.84 22.48
CA LEU A 64 -21.13 8.72 21.40
C LEU A 64 -21.49 10.12 21.94
N SER A 65 -22.19 10.20 23.07
CA SER A 65 -22.53 11.47 23.72
C SER A 65 -21.29 12.26 24.16
N ASP A 66 -20.30 11.60 24.78
CA ASP A 66 -19.04 12.25 25.15
C ASP A 66 -18.27 12.75 23.91
N ALA A 67 -18.19 11.94 22.85
CA ALA A 67 -17.55 12.34 21.59
C ALA A 67 -18.21 13.57 20.96
N ARG A 68 -19.56 13.62 20.92
CA ARG A 68 -20.33 14.79 20.44
C ARG A 68 -20.08 16.02 21.31
N ASN A 69 -20.13 15.88 22.64
CA ASN A 69 -19.92 16.99 23.56
C ASN A 69 -18.53 17.60 23.39
N ARG A 70 -17.50 16.78 23.18
CA ARG A 70 -16.13 17.24 22.92
C ARG A 70 -16.02 17.95 21.57
N ALA A 71 -16.54 17.36 20.50
CA ALA A 71 -16.50 17.95 19.17
C ALA A 71 -17.19 19.33 19.15
N ASN A 72 -18.31 19.48 19.89
CA ASN A 72 -19.05 20.74 19.97
C ASN A 72 -18.34 21.83 20.79
N GLN A 73 -17.43 21.46 21.69
CA GLN A 73 -16.59 22.43 22.42
C GLN A 73 -15.40 22.92 21.58
N MET A 74 -15.10 22.24 20.48
CA MET A 74 -14.03 22.61 19.56
C MET A 74 -14.55 23.60 18.51
N ARG A 75 -13.64 24.43 17.99
CA ARG A 75 -13.97 25.33 16.89
C ARG A 75 -14.35 24.50 15.64
N PRO A 76 -15.44 24.83 14.93
CA PRO A 76 -15.77 24.17 13.67
C PRO A 76 -14.64 24.33 12.65
N VAL A 77 -14.27 23.23 11.99
CA VAL A 77 -13.24 23.22 10.94
C VAL A 77 -13.87 22.57 9.70
N VAL A 78 -14.22 23.38 8.70
CA VAL A 78 -14.74 22.87 7.43
C VAL A 78 -13.56 22.55 6.52
N VAL A 79 -13.33 21.26 6.28
CA VAL A 79 -12.20 20.79 5.48
C VAL A 79 -12.70 19.92 4.34
N GLN A 80 -12.01 20.02 3.20
CA GLN A 80 -12.25 19.14 2.06
C GLN A 80 -11.18 18.06 2.05
N SER A 81 -11.60 16.81 1.93
CA SER A 81 -10.68 15.68 1.77
C SER A 81 -9.71 15.88 0.61
N SER A 82 -8.48 15.42 0.78
CA SER A 82 -7.46 15.49 -0.26
C SER A 82 -7.86 14.67 -1.50
N GLN A 83 -7.25 14.99 -2.65
CA GLN A 83 -7.40 14.17 -3.85
C GLN A 83 -6.96 12.72 -3.58
N ASP A 84 -5.86 12.55 -2.83
CA ASP A 84 -5.29 11.26 -2.49
C ASP A 84 -6.24 10.37 -1.67
N PHE A 85 -7.05 10.95 -0.78
CA PHE A 85 -8.07 10.18 -0.05
C PHE A 85 -9.07 9.52 -1.01
N TYR A 86 -9.56 10.28 -2.00
CA TYR A 86 -10.51 9.74 -2.96
C TYR A 86 -9.84 8.74 -3.93
N MET A 87 -8.60 9.01 -4.36
CA MET A 87 -7.83 8.09 -5.21
C MET A 87 -7.55 6.76 -4.49
N ALA A 88 -7.10 6.82 -3.23
CA ALA A 88 -6.89 5.65 -2.40
C ALA A 88 -8.19 4.87 -2.20
N LYS A 89 -9.29 5.54 -1.86
CA LYS A 89 -10.61 4.91 -1.70
C LYS A 89 -11.05 4.16 -2.96
N VAL A 90 -10.93 4.81 -4.12
CA VAL A 90 -11.31 4.21 -5.41
C VAL A 90 -10.38 3.05 -5.76
N ARG A 91 -9.06 3.18 -5.57
CA ARG A 91 -8.10 2.10 -5.84
C ARG A 91 -8.32 0.90 -4.91
N THR A 92 -8.58 1.11 -3.63
CA THR A 92 -8.87 0.03 -2.67
C THR A 92 -10.14 -0.72 -3.05
N LEU A 93 -11.20 0.00 -3.41
CA LEU A 93 -12.49 -0.63 -3.77
C LEU A 93 -12.50 -1.25 -5.17
N GLY A 94 -11.64 -0.80 -6.08
CA GLY A 94 -11.48 -1.36 -7.43
C GLY A 94 -10.53 -2.55 -7.44
N MET A 95 -9.25 -2.29 -7.15
CA MET A 95 -8.13 -3.22 -7.33
C MET A 95 -8.03 -4.30 -6.27
N TYR A 96 -8.49 -4.01 -5.05
CA TYR A 96 -8.48 -4.94 -3.92
C TYR A 96 -9.92 -5.29 -3.52
N ASN A 97 -10.80 -5.40 -4.51
CA ASN A 97 -12.18 -5.71 -4.28
C ASN A 97 -12.35 -7.09 -3.61
N SER A 98 -13.19 -7.16 -2.58
CA SER A 98 -13.43 -8.40 -1.85
C SER A 98 -14.73 -8.35 -1.08
N GLY A 99 -15.60 -9.33 -1.33
CA GLY A 99 -16.93 -9.40 -0.70
C GLY A 99 -17.71 -8.10 -0.91
N ARG A 100 -17.96 -7.36 0.18
CA ARG A 100 -18.70 -6.08 0.19
C ARG A 100 -17.86 -4.87 -0.25
N ASN A 101 -16.54 -4.98 -0.26
CA ASN A 101 -15.64 -3.92 -0.70
C ASN A 101 -15.60 -3.93 -2.23
N GLN A 102 -16.44 -3.12 -2.85
CA GLN A 102 -16.59 -3.04 -4.30
C GLN A 102 -16.68 -1.58 -4.73
N LEU A 103 -16.05 -1.26 -5.86
CA LEU A 103 -16.23 0.02 -6.55
C LEU A 103 -17.51 -0.07 -7.40
N THR A 104 -18.64 0.31 -6.81
CA THR A 104 -19.95 0.24 -7.48
C THR A 104 -20.17 1.41 -8.44
N SER A 105 -21.04 1.21 -9.43
CA SER A 105 -21.52 2.29 -10.31
C SER A 105 -22.13 3.43 -9.51
N ASP A 106 -22.92 3.12 -8.48
CA ASP A 106 -23.57 4.13 -7.63
C ASP A 106 -22.56 5.04 -6.93
N LEU A 107 -21.44 4.47 -6.47
CA LEU A 107 -20.36 5.26 -5.86
C LEU A 107 -19.68 6.16 -6.89
N LEU A 108 -19.39 5.63 -8.09
CA LEU A 108 -18.78 6.42 -9.16
C LEU A 108 -19.72 7.55 -9.62
N ASP A 109 -21.02 7.28 -9.76
CA ASP A 109 -22.04 8.26 -10.14
C ASP A 109 -22.21 9.35 -9.08
N ALA A 110 -22.16 8.99 -7.80
CA ALA A 110 -22.18 9.94 -6.70
C ALA A 110 -20.95 10.85 -6.73
N LEU A 111 -19.75 10.29 -6.92
CA LEU A 111 -18.50 11.03 -7.02
C LEU A 111 -18.47 11.94 -8.28
N ALA A 112 -19.01 11.47 -9.40
CA ALA A 112 -19.08 12.23 -10.66
C ALA A 112 -19.99 13.47 -10.56
N LYS A 113 -20.94 13.49 -9.63
CA LYS A 113 -21.82 14.65 -9.34
C LYS A 113 -21.25 15.57 -8.27
N GLY A 114 -20.14 15.19 -7.64
CA GLY A 114 -19.51 15.90 -6.54
C GLY A 114 -18.59 17.06 -6.96
N ASN A 115 -17.66 17.38 -6.06
CA ASN A 115 -16.63 18.39 -6.31
C ASN A 115 -15.58 17.91 -7.34
N VAL A 116 -14.66 18.79 -7.76
CA VAL A 116 -13.65 18.45 -8.78
C VAL A 116 -12.78 17.26 -8.38
N ARG A 117 -12.44 17.11 -7.09
CA ARG A 117 -11.61 15.99 -6.61
C ARG A 117 -12.34 14.66 -6.70
N GLU A 118 -13.63 14.68 -6.37
CA GLU A 118 -14.51 13.52 -6.49
C GLU A 118 -14.71 13.11 -7.95
N LYS A 119 -14.93 14.08 -8.84
CA LYS A 119 -15.02 13.84 -10.29
C LYS A 119 -13.75 13.21 -10.85
N ASN A 120 -12.59 13.74 -10.49
CA ASN A 120 -11.30 13.17 -10.91
C ASN A 120 -11.14 11.73 -10.41
N ALA A 121 -11.54 11.44 -9.17
CA ALA A 121 -11.47 10.09 -8.62
C ALA A 121 -12.47 9.14 -9.28
N ALA A 122 -13.66 9.61 -9.65
CA ALA A 122 -14.62 8.81 -10.41
C ALA A 122 -14.06 8.42 -11.78
N GLN A 123 -13.49 9.38 -12.51
CA GLN A 123 -12.86 9.14 -13.81
C GLN A 123 -11.64 8.21 -13.70
N TYR A 124 -10.83 8.38 -12.65
CA TYR A 124 -9.73 7.46 -12.34
C TYR A 124 -10.24 6.04 -12.05
N GLY A 125 -11.33 5.91 -11.30
CA GLY A 125 -11.96 4.63 -11.00
C GLY A 125 -12.51 3.92 -12.23
N GLN A 126 -13.10 4.67 -13.15
CA GLN A 126 -13.54 4.14 -14.45
C GLN A 126 -12.34 3.62 -15.27
N ALA A 127 -11.25 4.37 -15.31
CA ALA A 127 -10.02 3.94 -15.98
C ALA A 127 -9.43 2.68 -15.33
N LEU A 128 -9.45 2.59 -13.99
CA LEU A 128 -8.98 1.43 -13.23
C LEU A 128 -9.82 0.18 -13.52
N GLN A 129 -11.15 0.28 -13.50
CA GLN A 129 -12.03 -0.85 -13.83
C GLN A 129 -11.86 -1.31 -15.28
N ALA A 130 -11.68 -0.37 -16.22
CA ALA A 130 -11.39 -0.70 -17.61
C ALA A 130 -10.03 -1.41 -17.75
N MET A 131 -9.01 -0.99 -16.98
CA MET A 131 -7.69 -1.62 -16.95
C MET A 131 -7.78 -3.06 -16.43
N GLU A 132 -8.46 -3.30 -15.31
CA GLU A 132 -8.69 -4.63 -14.74
C GLU A 132 -9.48 -5.54 -15.69
N ALA A 133 -10.43 -4.99 -16.43
CA ALA A 133 -11.18 -5.69 -17.47
C ALA A 133 -10.36 -5.91 -18.76
N SER A 134 -9.06 -5.61 -18.77
CA SER A 134 -8.16 -5.66 -19.94
C SER A 134 -8.62 -4.80 -21.14
N LYS A 135 -9.51 -3.82 -20.92
CA LYS A 135 -9.99 -2.87 -21.93
C LYS A 135 -9.05 -1.67 -22.00
N TYR A 136 -7.80 -1.92 -22.39
CA TYR A 136 -6.72 -0.94 -22.28
C TYR A 136 -6.95 0.35 -23.08
N ASP A 137 -7.59 0.28 -24.25
CA ASP A 137 -7.89 1.48 -25.04
C ASP A 137 -8.96 2.37 -24.37
N GLU A 138 -9.94 1.75 -23.72
CA GLU A 138 -10.96 2.45 -22.94
C GLU A 138 -10.33 3.07 -21.69
N ALA A 139 -9.51 2.30 -20.97
CA ALA A 139 -8.75 2.77 -19.81
C ALA A 139 -7.86 3.98 -20.15
N ARG A 140 -7.14 3.92 -21.28
CA ARG A 140 -6.29 5.01 -21.77
C ARG A 140 -7.12 6.26 -22.06
N LYS A 141 -8.25 6.12 -22.77
CA LYS A 141 -9.15 7.25 -23.09
C LYS A 141 -9.71 7.89 -21.83
N ALA A 142 -10.10 7.08 -20.83
CA ALA A 142 -10.61 7.57 -19.56
C ALA A 142 -9.52 8.29 -18.73
N LEU A 143 -8.29 7.78 -18.72
CA LEU A 143 -7.18 8.36 -17.95
C LEU A 143 -6.56 9.61 -18.61
N GLN A 144 -6.57 9.71 -19.94
CA GLN A 144 -5.85 10.74 -20.69
C GLN A 144 -6.15 12.18 -20.22
N PRO A 145 -7.41 12.60 -19.97
CA PRO A 145 -7.68 13.97 -19.50
C PRO A 145 -7.07 14.25 -18.13
N LEU A 146 -7.05 13.26 -17.22
CA LEU A 146 -6.46 13.39 -15.89
C LEU A 146 -4.93 13.53 -15.99
N LEU A 147 -4.31 12.67 -16.81
CA LEU A 147 -2.87 12.70 -17.02
C LEU A 147 -2.42 13.98 -17.75
N ALA A 148 -3.21 14.50 -18.67
CA ALA A 148 -2.92 15.77 -19.34
C ALA A 148 -3.02 16.97 -18.37
N ALA A 149 -3.99 16.95 -17.45
CA ALA A 149 -4.16 18.01 -16.46
C ALA A 149 -3.09 17.99 -15.36
N ALA A 150 -2.62 16.79 -14.97
CA ALA A 150 -1.60 16.62 -13.95
C ALA A 150 -0.59 15.53 -14.37
N PRO A 151 0.36 15.84 -15.27
CA PRO A 151 1.28 14.86 -15.86
C PRO A 151 2.27 14.26 -14.86
N ASP A 152 2.53 14.96 -13.75
CA ASP A 152 3.45 14.52 -12.68
C ASP A 152 2.70 13.78 -11.54
N ASN A 153 1.38 13.57 -11.63
CA ASN A 153 0.63 12.91 -10.55
C ASN A 153 0.98 11.41 -10.48
N PRO A 154 1.47 10.88 -9.34
CA PRO A 154 1.93 9.51 -9.24
C PRO A 154 0.81 8.47 -9.41
N TRP A 155 -0.43 8.77 -9.01
CA TRP A 155 -1.57 7.86 -9.23
C TRP A 155 -1.85 7.66 -10.72
N TYR A 156 -1.75 8.73 -11.50
CA TYR A 156 -2.02 8.69 -12.94
C TYR A 156 -0.86 8.07 -13.70
N LEU A 157 0.38 8.36 -13.30
CA LEU A 157 1.58 7.75 -13.87
C LEU A 157 1.63 6.24 -13.61
N ASP A 158 1.27 5.80 -12.41
CA ASP A 158 1.14 4.39 -12.02
C ASP A 158 0.13 3.67 -12.93
N LEU A 159 -1.12 4.14 -12.98
CA LEU A 159 -2.15 3.50 -13.82
C LEU A 159 -1.81 3.57 -15.33
N ALA A 160 -1.21 4.66 -15.80
CA ALA A 160 -0.76 4.76 -17.19
C ALA A 160 0.35 3.75 -17.52
N THR A 161 1.20 3.41 -16.54
CA THR A 161 2.23 2.38 -16.67
C THR A 161 1.57 1.01 -16.83
N ASP A 162 0.63 0.65 -15.97
CA ASP A 162 -0.10 -0.63 -16.07
C ASP A 162 -0.82 -0.79 -17.43
N ILE A 163 -1.47 0.27 -17.90
CA ILE A 163 -2.15 0.28 -19.21
C ILE A 163 -1.16 0.05 -20.36
N ASP A 164 -0.01 0.72 -20.34
CA ASP A 164 1.03 0.55 -21.37
C ASP A 164 1.63 -0.86 -21.34
N LEU A 165 1.93 -1.38 -20.15
CA LEU A 165 2.49 -2.72 -19.99
C LEU A 165 1.50 -3.80 -20.44
N GLY A 166 0.20 -3.64 -20.13
CA GLY A 166 -0.87 -4.53 -20.62
C GLY A 166 -0.98 -4.55 -22.15
N GLN A 167 -0.64 -3.46 -22.82
CA GLN A 167 -0.58 -3.36 -24.29
C GLN A 167 0.80 -3.72 -24.87
N LYS A 168 1.74 -4.24 -24.07
CA LYS A 168 3.14 -4.51 -24.47
C LYS A 168 3.90 -3.27 -24.96
N LYS A 169 3.52 -2.08 -24.50
CA LYS A 169 4.15 -0.78 -24.81
C LYS A 169 5.13 -0.35 -23.71
N ALA A 170 6.03 -1.24 -23.32
CA ALA A 170 6.99 -0.97 -22.25
C ALA A 170 7.87 0.27 -22.51
N THR A 171 8.27 0.50 -23.76
CA THR A 171 9.05 1.68 -24.16
C THR A 171 8.32 3.00 -23.87
N ASP A 172 7.01 3.05 -24.10
CA ASP A 172 6.20 4.25 -23.84
C ASP A 172 6.11 4.54 -22.34
N ALA A 173 5.91 3.49 -21.53
CA ALA A 173 5.91 3.57 -20.07
C ALA A 173 7.25 4.06 -19.51
N ILE A 174 8.36 3.47 -19.97
CA ILE A 174 9.71 3.84 -19.56
C ILE A 174 9.98 5.31 -19.88
N ASN A 175 9.66 5.75 -21.10
CA ASN A 175 9.88 7.14 -21.52
C ASN A 175 9.06 8.12 -20.68
N ARG A 176 7.80 7.80 -20.36
CA ARG A 176 6.96 8.63 -19.49
C ARG A 176 7.54 8.74 -18.08
N LEU A 177 7.89 7.62 -17.46
CA LEU A 177 8.40 7.59 -16.08
C LEU A 177 9.77 8.26 -15.95
N LYS A 178 10.65 8.14 -16.96
CA LYS A 178 11.92 8.87 -16.99
C LYS A 178 11.75 10.39 -17.05
N GLY A 179 10.64 10.86 -17.62
CA GLY A 179 10.29 12.28 -17.68
C GLY A 179 9.66 12.84 -16.40
N ALA A 180 9.29 11.99 -15.43
CA ALA A 180 8.61 12.43 -14.21
C ALA A 180 9.58 13.15 -13.25
N LYS A 181 9.18 14.34 -12.78
CA LYS A 181 10.04 15.20 -11.94
C LYS A 181 10.48 14.55 -10.63
N ASP A 182 9.57 13.80 -10.00
CA ASP A 182 9.77 13.23 -8.66
C ASP A 182 10.32 11.80 -8.68
N LEU A 183 10.75 11.26 -9.83
CA LEU A 183 11.24 9.88 -9.96
C LEU A 183 12.32 9.51 -8.93
N ARG A 184 13.22 10.45 -8.59
CA ARG A 184 14.31 10.18 -7.64
C ARG A 184 13.86 10.10 -6.17
N ASN A 185 12.73 10.71 -5.84
CA ASN A 185 12.26 10.85 -4.46
C ASN A 185 10.96 10.09 -4.19
N ASN A 186 10.30 9.56 -5.23
CA ASN A 186 9.04 8.85 -5.12
C ASN A 186 9.22 7.33 -5.31
N PRO A 187 9.10 6.52 -4.24
CA PRO A 187 9.25 5.06 -4.31
C PRO A 187 8.30 4.39 -5.31
N VAL A 188 7.06 4.90 -5.45
CA VAL A 188 6.05 4.36 -6.38
C VAL A 188 6.55 4.45 -7.82
N LEU A 189 7.11 5.61 -8.20
CA LEU A 189 7.64 5.81 -9.56
C LEU A 189 8.89 4.96 -9.82
N GLN A 190 9.72 4.74 -8.81
CA GLN A 190 10.91 3.88 -8.91
C GLN A 190 10.54 2.42 -9.17
N LEU A 191 9.57 1.89 -8.40
CA LEU A 191 9.07 0.53 -8.60
C LEU A 191 8.38 0.37 -9.96
N ASN A 192 7.53 1.32 -10.35
CA ASN A 192 6.88 1.32 -11.66
C ASN A 192 7.91 1.31 -12.80
N LEU A 193 8.97 2.12 -12.70
CA LEU A 193 10.01 2.17 -13.73
C LEU A 193 10.82 0.87 -13.76
N ALA A 194 11.18 0.32 -12.61
CA ALA A 194 11.88 -0.96 -12.53
C ALA A 194 11.03 -2.11 -13.13
N ASN A 195 9.73 -2.15 -12.82
CA ASN A 195 8.81 -3.12 -13.41
C ASN A 195 8.69 -2.91 -14.94
N ALA A 196 8.58 -1.67 -15.41
CA ALA A 196 8.53 -1.38 -16.84
C ALA A 196 9.80 -1.81 -17.58
N TYR A 197 10.98 -1.63 -16.97
CA TYR A 197 12.24 -2.16 -17.51
C TYR A 197 12.26 -3.69 -17.57
N LEU A 198 11.74 -4.38 -16.54
CA LEU A 198 11.65 -5.84 -16.55
C LEU A 198 10.75 -6.36 -17.66
N GLN A 199 9.55 -5.79 -17.80
CA GLN A 199 8.60 -6.17 -18.85
C GLN A 199 9.09 -5.78 -20.25
N GLY A 200 9.93 -4.74 -20.34
CA GLY A 200 10.60 -4.30 -21.56
C GLY A 200 11.85 -5.10 -21.93
N GLY A 201 12.20 -6.16 -21.18
CA GLY A 201 13.37 -6.98 -21.45
C GLY A 201 14.71 -6.30 -21.13
N GLN A 202 14.71 -5.31 -20.23
CA GLN A 202 15.89 -4.57 -19.79
C GLN A 202 16.18 -4.80 -18.29
N PRO A 203 16.39 -6.06 -17.83
CA PRO A 203 16.55 -6.36 -16.41
C PRO A 203 17.79 -5.72 -15.77
N GLY A 204 18.84 -5.38 -16.54
CA GLY A 204 20.02 -4.68 -16.02
C GLY A 204 19.71 -3.27 -15.50
N GLU A 205 18.85 -2.53 -16.22
CA GLU A 205 18.38 -1.20 -15.78
C GLU A 205 17.49 -1.32 -14.54
N ALA A 206 16.63 -2.35 -14.51
CA ALA A 206 15.81 -2.64 -13.33
C ALA A 206 16.66 -2.93 -12.09
N VAL A 207 17.69 -3.79 -12.20
CA VAL A 207 18.61 -4.10 -11.10
C VAL A 207 19.30 -2.84 -10.57
N THR A 208 19.70 -1.92 -11.45
CA THR A 208 20.36 -0.67 -11.05
C THR A 208 19.46 0.18 -10.14
N ILE A 209 18.17 0.29 -10.47
CA ILE A 209 17.17 0.98 -9.65
C ILE A 209 16.93 0.21 -8.35
N LEU A 210 16.68 -1.10 -8.47
CA LEU A 210 16.22 -1.94 -7.37
C LEU A 210 17.29 -2.14 -6.29
N ASN A 211 18.57 -2.21 -6.65
CA ASN A 211 19.67 -2.27 -5.66
C ASN A 211 19.70 -1.04 -4.75
N ARG A 212 19.47 0.16 -5.30
CA ARG A 212 19.37 1.38 -4.50
C ARG A 212 18.05 1.41 -3.72
N TYR A 213 16.97 0.98 -4.36
CA TYR A 213 15.65 0.94 -3.76
C TYR A 213 15.62 0.08 -2.50
N THR A 214 16.07 -1.17 -2.58
CA THR A 214 16.04 -2.11 -1.45
C THR A 214 17.02 -1.73 -0.35
N PHE A 215 18.10 -1.02 -0.68
CA PHE A 215 18.97 -0.43 0.33
C PHE A 215 18.28 0.67 1.16
N ASN A 216 17.51 1.55 0.50
CA ASN A 216 16.81 2.65 1.17
C ASN A 216 15.48 2.22 1.80
N ASN A 217 14.82 1.20 1.24
CA ASN A 217 13.50 0.72 1.61
C ASN A 217 13.56 -0.78 1.97
N LYS A 218 14.42 -1.12 2.93
CA LYS A 218 14.72 -2.51 3.33
C LYS A 218 13.49 -3.35 3.74
N ASP A 219 12.43 -2.69 4.21
CA ASP A 219 11.22 -3.33 4.72
C ASP A 219 10.10 -3.44 3.66
N ASP A 220 10.35 -2.98 2.42
CA ASP A 220 9.40 -3.09 1.31
C ASP A 220 9.65 -4.37 0.50
N GLN A 221 8.71 -5.31 0.62
CA GLN A 221 8.76 -6.60 -0.07
C GLN A 221 8.70 -6.47 -1.59
N ASN A 222 8.01 -5.46 -2.14
CA ASN A 222 7.88 -5.30 -3.60
C ASN A 222 9.23 -5.09 -4.27
N GLY A 223 10.11 -4.30 -3.63
CA GLY A 223 11.47 -4.06 -4.11
C GLY A 223 12.31 -5.34 -4.17
N TRP A 224 12.24 -6.17 -3.13
CA TRP A 224 12.95 -7.44 -3.08
C TRP A 224 12.43 -8.46 -4.10
N GLU A 225 11.11 -8.53 -4.29
CA GLU A 225 10.49 -9.41 -5.28
C GLU A 225 10.87 -9.04 -6.71
N LEU A 226 10.80 -7.75 -7.07
CA LEU A 226 11.23 -7.29 -8.38
C LEU A 226 12.75 -7.48 -8.57
N LEU A 227 13.56 -7.28 -7.52
CA LEU A 227 15.01 -7.49 -7.59
C LEU A 227 15.33 -8.96 -7.86
N ALA A 228 14.66 -9.88 -7.18
CA ALA A 228 14.81 -11.30 -7.42
C ALA A 228 14.44 -11.67 -8.87
N GLN A 229 13.33 -11.16 -9.39
CA GLN A 229 12.92 -11.38 -10.78
C GLN A 229 13.98 -10.85 -11.77
N ALA A 230 14.48 -9.63 -11.54
CA ALA A 230 15.48 -9.00 -12.39
C ALA A 230 16.81 -9.78 -12.41
N GLN A 231 17.28 -10.20 -11.24
CA GLN A 231 18.51 -10.99 -11.12
C GLN A 231 18.35 -12.38 -11.74
N GLY A 232 17.17 -13.00 -11.61
CA GLY A 232 16.84 -14.26 -12.27
C GLY A 232 16.87 -14.16 -13.79
N GLN A 233 16.32 -13.09 -14.37
CA GLN A 233 16.39 -12.85 -15.84
C GLN A 233 17.82 -12.60 -16.34
N LEU A 234 18.72 -12.08 -15.49
CA LEU A 234 20.14 -11.91 -15.80
C LEU A 234 20.97 -13.19 -15.57
N GLY A 235 20.40 -14.24 -14.97
CA GLY A 235 21.13 -15.45 -14.60
C GLY A 235 22.02 -15.30 -13.36
N ASN A 236 21.90 -14.20 -12.60
CA ASN A 236 22.67 -13.94 -11.38
C ASN A 236 22.06 -14.69 -10.20
N ARG A 237 22.27 -16.02 -10.15
CA ARG A 237 21.53 -16.91 -9.25
C ARG A 237 21.75 -16.65 -7.77
N ASP A 238 22.97 -16.34 -7.35
CA ASP A 238 23.29 -16.04 -5.95
C ASP A 238 22.56 -14.78 -5.46
N GLN A 239 22.55 -13.72 -6.29
CA GLN A 239 21.87 -12.47 -5.99
C GLN A 239 20.34 -12.61 -6.02
N GLU A 240 19.80 -13.44 -6.92
CA GLU A 240 18.39 -13.81 -6.91
C GLU A 240 18.02 -14.50 -5.59
N LEU A 241 18.79 -15.50 -5.16
CA LEU A 241 18.55 -16.24 -3.93
C LEU A 241 18.60 -15.32 -2.71
N ALA A 242 19.58 -14.40 -2.66
CA ALA A 242 19.69 -13.41 -1.60
C ALA A 242 18.48 -12.46 -1.56
N ALA A 243 18.04 -11.95 -2.72
CA ALA A 243 16.85 -11.08 -2.78
C ALA A 243 15.56 -11.81 -2.36
N ARG A 244 15.39 -13.08 -2.75
CA ARG A 244 14.26 -13.93 -2.30
C ARG A 244 14.31 -14.18 -0.79
N ALA A 245 15.50 -14.36 -0.24
CA ALA A 245 15.68 -14.57 1.20
C ALA A 245 15.19 -13.38 2.02
N GLU A 246 15.42 -12.14 1.56
CA GLU A 246 14.91 -10.94 2.23
C GLU A 246 13.38 -10.90 2.25
N GLY A 247 12.71 -11.21 1.13
CA GLY A 247 11.25 -11.33 1.10
C GLY A 247 10.71 -12.36 2.10
N LEU A 248 11.38 -13.51 2.22
CA LEU A 248 11.04 -14.53 3.22
C LEU A 248 11.29 -14.06 4.65
N ALA A 249 12.38 -13.34 4.89
CA ALA A 249 12.71 -12.79 6.21
C ALA A 249 11.66 -11.77 6.66
N LEU A 250 11.21 -10.89 5.76
CA LEU A 250 10.13 -9.92 6.03
C LEU A 250 8.80 -10.62 6.33
N ALA A 251 8.53 -11.75 5.68
CA ALA A 251 7.36 -12.59 5.97
C ALA A 251 7.51 -13.46 7.24
N GLY A 252 8.59 -13.31 8.00
CA GLY A 252 8.87 -14.10 9.22
C GLY A 252 9.33 -15.53 8.96
N ARG A 253 9.57 -15.94 7.72
CA ARG A 253 10.01 -17.29 7.33
C ARG A 253 11.54 -17.40 7.43
N LEU A 254 12.07 -17.21 8.64
CA LEU A 254 13.51 -17.06 8.89
C LEU A 254 14.34 -18.28 8.46
N ASP A 255 13.87 -19.51 8.72
CA ASP A 255 14.58 -20.73 8.31
C ASP A 255 14.73 -20.84 6.79
N GLN A 256 13.67 -20.51 6.05
CA GLN A 256 13.69 -20.54 4.59
C GLN A 256 14.62 -19.46 4.05
N ALA A 257 14.62 -18.26 4.64
CA ALA A 257 15.54 -17.18 4.29
C ALA A 257 17.01 -17.60 4.51
N ILE A 258 17.32 -18.20 5.66
CA ILE A 258 18.68 -18.72 5.97
C ILE A 258 19.11 -19.79 4.97
N SER A 259 18.20 -20.71 4.59
CA SER A 259 18.48 -21.75 3.60
C SER A 259 18.83 -21.18 2.23
N LEU A 260 18.09 -20.17 1.76
CA LEU A 260 18.38 -19.50 0.48
C LEU A 260 19.71 -18.74 0.52
N LEU A 261 20.01 -18.01 1.60
CA LEU A 261 21.29 -17.32 1.76
C LEU A 261 22.46 -18.29 1.85
N SER A 262 22.27 -19.44 2.51
CA SER A 262 23.31 -20.49 2.58
C SER A 262 23.59 -21.06 1.19
N SER A 263 22.54 -21.28 0.40
CA SER A 263 22.66 -21.69 -1.00
C SER A 263 23.38 -20.64 -1.84
N ALA A 264 23.06 -19.35 -1.66
CA ALA A 264 23.74 -18.23 -2.33
C ALA A 264 25.24 -18.17 -1.96
N SER A 265 25.57 -18.29 -0.67
CA SER A 265 26.95 -18.30 -0.16
C SER A 265 27.78 -19.45 -0.74
N SER A 266 27.18 -20.62 -0.94
CA SER A 266 27.88 -21.78 -1.52
C SER A 266 28.23 -21.63 -3.02
N GLN A 267 27.56 -20.72 -3.73
CA GLN A 267 27.76 -20.52 -5.18
C GLN A 267 28.83 -19.46 -5.49
N VAL A 268 29.21 -18.64 -4.52
CA VAL A 268 30.19 -17.58 -4.71
C VAL A 268 31.60 -18.02 -4.29
N LYS A 269 32.61 -17.30 -4.77
CA LYS A 269 34.02 -17.62 -4.49
C LYS A 269 34.29 -17.53 -2.99
N LEU A 270 34.96 -18.55 -2.45
CA LEU A 270 35.43 -18.58 -1.06
C LEU A 270 36.34 -17.37 -0.76
N GLY A 271 36.06 -16.68 0.35
CA GLY A 271 36.76 -15.48 0.79
C GLY A 271 36.37 -14.20 0.03
N SER A 272 35.36 -14.25 -0.84
CA SER A 272 34.86 -13.06 -1.52
C SER A 272 34.05 -12.15 -0.61
N LEU A 273 33.95 -10.87 -0.98
CA LEU A 273 33.09 -9.92 -0.29
C LEU A 273 31.61 -10.34 -0.36
N GLN A 274 31.16 -10.95 -1.47
CA GLN A 274 29.78 -11.47 -1.57
C GLN A 274 29.52 -12.55 -0.52
N GLN A 275 30.44 -13.51 -0.38
CA GLN A 275 30.30 -14.58 0.60
C GLN A 275 30.17 -14.02 2.02
N ALA A 276 31.09 -13.12 2.40
CA ALA A 276 31.07 -12.49 3.71
C ALA A 276 29.76 -11.72 3.99
N ARG A 277 29.16 -11.11 2.96
CA ARG A 277 27.85 -10.43 3.09
C ARG A 277 26.71 -11.43 3.34
N TYR A 278 26.67 -12.54 2.61
CA TYR A 278 25.64 -13.55 2.79
C TYR A 278 25.75 -14.23 4.16
N ASP A 279 26.96 -14.59 4.57
CA ASP A 279 27.22 -15.22 5.86
C ASP A 279 26.87 -14.27 7.02
N ALA A 280 27.28 -13.00 6.94
CA ALA A 280 26.90 -12.00 7.95
C ALA A 280 25.38 -11.81 8.04
N ARG A 281 24.66 -11.88 6.92
CA ARG A 281 23.19 -11.78 6.92
C ARG A 281 22.55 -13.03 7.54
N ILE A 282 23.09 -14.22 7.30
CA ILE A 282 22.66 -15.46 7.96
C ILE A 282 22.79 -15.33 9.48
N ASP A 283 23.91 -14.81 9.97
CA ASP A 283 24.14 -14.62 11.41
C ASP A 283 23.13 -13.65 12.03
N GLN A 284 22.78 -12.57 11.32
CA GLN A 284 21.73 -11.64 11.75
C GLN A 284 20.37 -12.34 11.87
N LEU A 285 19.98 -13.14 10.86
CA LEU A 285 18.70 -13.85 10.87
C LEU A 285 18.64 -14.93 11.96
N ARG A 286 19.75 -15.63 12.21
CA ARG A 286 19.85 -16.59 13.34
C ARG A 286 19.73 -15.90 14.69
N GLY A 287 20.37 -14.74 14.86
CA GLY A 287 20.22 -13.91 16.06
C GLY A 287 18.78 -13.44 16.25
N LEU A 288 18.08 -13.10 15.17
CA LEU A 288 16.66 -12.74 15.20
C LEU A 288 15.77 -13.93 15.58
N GLN A 289 16.03 -15.11 15.03
CA GLN A 289 15.31 -16.34 15.35
C GLN A 289 15.44 -16.71 16.83
N GLN A 290 16.64 -16.59 17.42
CA GLN A 290 16.83 -16.84 18.86
C GLN A 290 16.00 -15.90 19.73
N ARG A 291 15.85 -14.63 19.33
CA ARG A 291 15.02 -13.66 20.05
C ARG A 291 13.53 -13.97 19.92
N PHE A 292 13.09 -14.52 18.79
CA PHE A 292 11.69 -14.87 18.57
C PHE A 292 11.29 -16.27 19.05
N LYS A 293 12.26 -17.15 19.31
CA LYS A 293 12.05 -18.51 19.82
C LYS A 293 11.05 -18.63 21.00
N PRO A 294 11.01 -17.70 21.99
CA PRO A 294 10.02 -17.76 23.06
C PRO A 294 8.56 -17.58 22.59
N TYR A 295 8.35 -16.93 21.44
CA TYR A 295 7.04 -16.59 20.88
C TYR A 295 6.57 -17.56 19.79
N GLU A 296 7.47 -18.40 19.25
CA GLU A 296 7.15 -19.42 18.24
C GLU A 296 6.23 -20.54 18.74
N LYS A 297 5.85 -20.53 20.03
CA LYS A 297 4.90 -21.42 20.73
C LYS A 297 4.73 -22.83 20.14
N MET A 298 5.16 -23.80 20.97
CA MET A 298 4.60 -25.17 21.10
C MET A 298 3.17 -25.32 20.58
#